data_AF-A0A8S3RYC9-F1
#
_entry.id   AF-A0A8S3RYC9-F1
#
_cell.length_a   1.000
_cell.length_b   1.000
_cell.length_c   1.000
_cell.angle_alpha   90.00
_cell.angle_beta   90.00
_cell.angle_gamma   90.00
#
_symmetry.space_group_name_H-M   'P 1'
#
loop_
_entity.id
_entity.type
_entity.pdbx_description
1 polymer ?
#
loop_
_entity_poly.entity_id
_entity_poly.type
_entity_poly.pdbx_seq_one_letter_code
_entity_poly.pdbx_strand_id
1 'polypeptide(L)'
;MNIKDIHDKTEVKRTRSTNLAQLTKLYKELEKNLISYENVEHVKQLYSKLCERFEQFKLPHLQCLDLCTQSEVIANLEVNYERCHENFVEFRDRFSQYIASEKSHEEETPEESDTVSIDSHLSSRSSVSSQSRLRSAKAKRLIAELKLRKLSEHHEQEREQHELDRAQIEIKFRQQVFNQRSELEEANLEESVWQEAVEEDEHFANITELYS
;
A
#
# COMPACT_ATOMS: atom_id res chain seq x y z
N MET A 1 -22.11 25.56 -26.79
CA MET A 1 -21.17 25.21 -25.70
C MET A 1 -21.87 25.55 -24.39
N ASN A 2 -22.12 24.57 -23.54
CA ASN A 2 -23.00 24.72 -22.37
C ASN A 2 -22.25 25.41 -21.22
N ILE A 3 -22.90 26.33 -20.49
CA ILE A 3 -22.26 27.08 -19.38
C ILE A 3 -21.83 26.13 -18.24
N LYS A 4 -22.55 25.01 -18.05
CA LYS A 4 -22.17 23.92 -17.14
C LYS A 4 -20.83 23.27 -17.52
N ASP A 5 -20.65 22.90 -18.79
CA ASP A 5 -19.41 22.26 -19.27
C ASP A 5 -18.16 23.15 -19.11
N ILE A 6 -18.35 24.49 -19.13
CA ILE A 6 -17.26 25.44 -18.91
C ILE A 6 -16.91 25.53 -17.42
N HIS A 7 -17.92 25.55 -16.54
CA HIS A 7 -17.74 25.60 -15.10
C HIS A 7 -16.99 24.35 -14.58
N ASP A 8 -17.43 23.17 -15.04
CA ASP A 8 -16.83 21.88 -14.67
C ASP A 8 -15.36 21.79 -15.10
N LYS A 9 -15.02 22.30 -16.31
CA LYS A 9 -13.64 22.35 -16.80
C LYS A 9 -12.73 23.24 -15.95
N THR A 10 -13.21 24.41 -15.54
CA THR A 10 -12.44 25.31 -14.66
C THR A 10 -12.25 24.75 -13.27
N GLU A 11 -13.26 24.06 -12.73
CA GLU A 11 -13.19 23.47 -11.39
C GLU A 11 -12.16 22.34 -11.35
N VAL A 12 -12.19 21.40 -12.30
CA VAL A 12 -11.23 20.28 -12.37
C VAL A 12 -9.79 20.80 -12.45
N LYS A 13 -9.53 21.82 -13.29
CA LYS A 13 -8.21 22.46 -13.40
C LYS A 13 -7.75 23.11 -12.09
N ARG A 14 -8.67 23.78 -11.39
CA ARG A 14 -8.40 24.40 -10.09
C ARG A 14 -8.08 23.34 -9.04
N THR A 15 -8.88 22.28 -8.94
CA THR A 15 -8.66 21.17 -8.01
C THR A 15 -7.33 20.47 -8.27
N ARG A 16 -7.01 20.15 -9.53
CA ARG A 16 -5.69 19.62 -9.93
C ARG A 16 -4.55 20.51 -9.46
N SER A 17 -4.66 21.82 -9.70
CA SER A 17 -3.60 22.78 -9.37
C SER A 17 -3.41 22.93 -7.86
N THR A 18 -4.51 22.94 -7.10
CA THR A 18 -4.47 22.97 -5.63
C THR A 18 -3.78 21.72 -5.07
N ASN A 19 -4.16 20.53 -5.55
CA ASN A 19 -3.54 19.27 -5.11
C ASN A 19 -2.05 19.23 -5.47
N LEU A 20 -1.66 19.68 -6.67
CA LEU A 20 -0.25 19.76 -7.06
C LEU A 20 0.56 20.72 -6.18
N ALA A 21 -0.01 21.87 -5.81
CA ALA A 21 0.64 22.81 -4.92
C ALA A 21 0.82 22.23 -3.50
N GLN A 22 -0.18 21.52 -2.99
CA GLN A 22 -0.10 20.83 -1.70
C GLN A 22 0.93 19.71 -1.71
N LEU A 23 0.96 18.89 -2.76
CA LEU A 23 2.00 17.88 -2.98
C LEU A 23 3.40 18.51 -2.97
N THR A 24 3.59 19.58 -3.71
CA THR A 24 4.87 20.30 -3.76
C THR A 24 5.31 20.81 -2.38
N LYS A 25 4.35 21.29 -1.57
CA LYS A 25 4.63 21.72 -0.20
C LYS A 25 5.07 20.54 0.68
N LEU A 26 4.35 19.42 0.61
CA LEU A 26 4.67 18.21 1.37
C LEU A 26 6.03 17.62 0.98
N TYR A 27 6.38 17.60 -0.30
CA TYR A 27 7.71 17.17 -0.74
C TYR A 27 8.81 18.01 -0.09
N LYS A 28 8.69 19.34 -0.11
CA LYS A 28 9.68 20.24 0.50
C LYS A 28 9.75 20.09 2.02
N GLU A 29 8.63 19.80 2.66
CA GLU A 29 8.56 19.59 4.11
C GLU A 29 9.22 18.26 4.49
N LEU A 30 8.91 17.19 3.77
CA LEU A 30 9.56 15.89 3.94
C LEU A 30 11.06 15.95 3.65
N GLU A 31 11.48 16.64 2.59
CA GLU A 31 12.89 16.78 2.23
C GLU A 31 13.72 17.40 3.36
N LYS A 32 13.15 18.37 4.08
CA LYS A 32 13.79 18.99 5.25
C LYS A 32 13.85 18.04 6.44
N ASN A 33 12.76 17.31 6.69
CA ASN A 33 12.68 16.43 7.85
C ASN A 33 13.45 15.11 7.65
N LEU A 34 13.68 14.67 6.41
CA LEU A 34 14.53 13.50 6.11
C LEU A 34 16.02 13.72 6.42
N ILE A 35 16.43 14.95 6.74
CA ILE A 35 17.82 15.29 7.11
C ILE A 35 18.07 15.02 8.60
N SER A 36 17.04 15.02 9.45
CA SER A 36 17.17 14.83 10.91
C SER A 36 16.33 13.64 11.37
N TYR A 37 16.96 12.69 12.06
CA TYR A 37 16.30 11.51 12.63
C TYR A 37 15.52 11.80 13.93
N GLU A 38 15.48 13.05 14.38
CA GLU A 38 14.91 13.42 15.69
C GLU A 38 13.37 13.29 15.77
N ASN A 39 12.66 13.20 14.63
CA ASN A 39 11.20 13.17 14.64
C ASN A 39 10.61 12.23 13.58
N VAL A 40 10.97 10.95 13.67
CA VAL A 40 10.52 9.92 12.71
C VAL A 40 8.99 9.79 12.63
N GLU A 41 8.29 9.92 13.75
CA GLU A 41 6.83 9.86 13.77
C GLU A 41 6.19 11.02 12.98
N HIS A 42 6.76 12.22 13.08
CA HIS A 42 6.33 13.34 12.25
C HIS A 42 6.60 13.08 10.76
N VAL A 43 7.74 12.48 10.41
CA VAL A 43 8.06 12.10 9.02
C VAL A 43 7.07 11.04 8.51
N LYS A 44 6.72 10.01 9.32
CA LYS A 44 5.70 9.00 9.00
C LYS A 44 4.35 9.65 8.69
N GLN A 45 3.92 10.61 9.52
CA GLN A 45 2.66 11.34 9.31
C GLN A 45 2.69 12.22 8.05
N LEU A 46 3.79 12.93 7.80
CA LEU A 46 3.96 13.73 6.59
C LEU A 46 3.96 12.86 5.33
N TYR A 47 4.59 11.69 5.39
CA TYR A 47 4.63 10.73 4.29
C TYR A 47 3.24 10.14 4.01
N SER A 48 2.49 9.78 5.04
CA SER A 48 1.09 9.35 4.89
C SER A 48 0.23 10.42 4.20
N LYS A 49 0.36 11.69 4.63
CA LYS A 49 -0.31 12.84 3.99
C LYS A 49 0.13 13.01 2.53
N LEU A 50 1.40 12.78 2.21
CA LEU A 50 1.89 12.82 0.83
C LEU A 50 1.20 11.77 -0.04
N CYS A 51 1.10 10.52 0.44
CA CYS A 51 0.40 9.44 -0.25
C CYS A 51 -1.07 9.79 -0.52
N GLU A 52 -1.81 10.22 0.50
CA GLU A 52 -3.22 10.62 0.35
C GLU A 52 -3.39 11.75 -0.68
N ARG A 53 -2.54 12.78 -0.63
CA ARG A 53 -2.60 13.90 -1.57
C ARG A 53 -2.21 13.48 -2.98
N PHE A 54 -1.32 12.51 -3.13
CA PHE A 54 -0.95 11.98 -4.44
C PHE A 54 -2.13 11.25 -5.07
N GLU A 55 -2.85 10.43 -4.31
CA GLU A 55 -4.09 9.78 -4.78
C GLU A 55 -5.17 10.81 -5.16
N GLN A 56 -5.38 11.84 -4.33
CA GLN A 56 -6.33 12.92 -4.61
C GLN A 56 -5.95 13.77 -5.83
N PHE A 57 -4.68 13.80 -6.23
CA PHE A 57 -4.22 14.47 -7.44
C PHE A 57 -4.51 13.67 -8.71
N LYS A 58 -4.47 12.34 -8.67
CA LYS A 58 -4.59 11.48 -9.87
C LYS A 58 -5.88 11.72 -10.63
N LEU A 59 -7.02 11.64 -9.96
CA LEU A 59 -8.32 11.70 -10.61
C LEU A 59 -8.57 13.06 -11.30
N PRO A 60 -8.39 14.22 -10.64
CA PRO A 60 -8.48 15.52 -11.30
C PRO A 60 -7.46 15.71 -12.45
N HIS A 61 -6.30 15.04 -12.37
CA HIS A 61 -5.32 15.08 -13.45
C HIS A 61 -5.82 14.32 -14.69
N LEU A 62 -6.32 13.10 -14.52
CA LEU A 62 -6.88 12.30 -15.61
C LEU A 62 -8.07 13.01 -16.24
N GLN A 63 -8.96 13.57 -15.44
CA GLN A 63 -10.08 14.39 -15.92
C GLN A 63 -9.58 15.61 -16.71
N CYS A 64 -8.48 16.27 -16.29
CA CYS A 64 -7.87 17.35 -17.08
C CYS A 64 -7.37 16.87 -18.44
N LEU A 65 -6.79 15.67 -18.53
CA LEU A 65 -6.35 15.07 -19.79
C LEU A 65 -7.53 14.82 -20.73
N ASP A 66 -8.59 14.20 -20.22
CA ASP A 66 -9.81 13.89 -21.00
C ASP A 66 -10.51 15.15 -21.53
N LEU A 67 -10.44 16.25 -20.76
CA LEU A 67 -11.04 17.53 -21.14
C LEU A 67 -10.17 18.35 -22.11
N CYS A 68 -8.92 17.95 -22.34
CA CYS A 68 -8.01 18.61 -23.27
C CYS A 68 -8.15 18.03 -24.68
N THR A 69 -8.31 18.90 -25.67
CA THR A 69 -8.39 18.50 -27.09
C THR A 69 -7.12 18.84 -27.87
N GLN A 70 -6.22 19.62 -27.27
CA GLN A 70 -4.98 20.08 -27.90
C GLN A 70 -3.83 19.11 -27.59
N SER A 71 -3.30 18.45 -28.62
CA SER A 71 -2.25 17.43 -28.48
C SER A 71 -0.99 17.92 -27.74
N GLU A 72 -0.58 19.18 -27.94
CA GLU A 72 0.59 19.74 -27.24
C GLU A 72 0.33 19.96 -25.75
N VAL A 73 -0.91 20.31 -25.37
CA VAL A 73 -1.29 20.48 -23.97
C VAL A 73 -1.41 19.13 -23.28
N ILE A 74 -1.96 18.12 -23.96
CA ILE A 74 -2.01 16.73 -23.48
C ILE A 74 -0.60 16.22 -23.20
N ALA A 75 0.31 16.33 -24.16
CA ALA A 75 1.69 15.89 -24.00
C ALA A 75 2.39 16.59 -22.81
N ASN A 76 2.17 17.89 -22.62
CA ASN A 76 2.70 18.61 -21.47
C ASN A 76 2.08 18.13 -20.14
N LEU A 77 0.79 17.84 -20.10
CA LEU A 77 0.13 17.31 -18.91
C LEU A 77 0.66 15.92 -18.55
N GLU A 78 0.83 15.03 -19.53
CA GLU A 78 1.40 13.70 -19.38
C GLU A 78 2.83 13.75 -18.82
N VAL A 79 3.70 14.58 -19.40
CA VAL A 79 5.08 14.76 -18.92
C VAL A 79 5.11 15.29 -17.48
N ASN A 80 4.22 16.23 -17.15
CA ASN A 80 4.13 16.75 -15.78
C ASN A 80 3.62 15.71 -14.79
N TYR A 81 2.70 14.82 -15.21
CA TYR A 81 2.25 13.72 -14.39
C TYR A 81 3.36 12.70 -14.15
N GLU A 82 4.06 12.30 -15.20
CA GLU A 82 5.17 11.36 -15.14
C GLU A 82 6.24 11.87 -14.18
N ARG A 83 6.67 13.12 -14.32
CA ARG A 83 7.63 13.73 -13.40
C ARG A 83 7.12 13.76 -11.95
N CYS A 84 5.85 14.07 -11.74
CA CYS A 84 5.26 14.05 -10.40
C CYS A 84 5.24 12.64 -9.81
N HIS A 85 4.99 11.63 -10.65
CA HIS A 85 4.96 10.23 -10.26
C HIS A 85 6.36 9.68 -9.98
N GLU A 86 7.35 10.01 -10.81
CA GLU A 86 8.76 9.67 -10.58
C GLU A 86 9.23 10.24 -9.24
N ASN A 87 8.96 11.53 -8.99
CA ASN A 87 9.28 12.15 -7.70
C ASN A 87 8.59 11.45 -6.51
N PHE A 88 7.34 10.99 -6.68
CA PHE A 88 6.64 10.23 -5.65
C PHE A 88 7.31 8.88 -5.36
N VAL A 89 7.68 8.14 -6.41
CA VAL A 89 8.38 6.85 -6.28
C VAL A 89 9.74 7.03 -5.63
N GLU A 90 10.51 8.04 -6.06
CA GLU A 90 11.81 8.36 -5.46
C GLU A 90 11.66 8.68 -3.96
N PHE A 91 10.66 9.49 -3.59
CA PHE A 91 10.39 9.81 -2.18
C PHE A 91 9.98 8.61 -1.36
N ARG A 92 9.17 7.71 -1.92
CA ARG A 92 8.81 6.45 -1.27
C ARG A 92 10.08 5.64 -0.97
N ASP A 93 10.95 5.49 -1.96
CA ASP A 93 12.15 4.68 -1.82
C ASP A 93 13.11 5.31 -0.79
N ARG A 94 13.29 6.65 -0.81
CA ARG A 94 14.04 7.40 0.22
C ARG A 94 13.44 7.25 1.62
N PHE A 95 12.11 7.31 1.74
CA PHE A 95 11.42 7.10 3.01
C PHE A 95 11.59 5.67 3.52
N SER A 96 11.49 4.66 2.64
CA SER A 96 11.76 3.27 3.01
C SER A 96 13.19 3.06 3.52
N GLN A 97 14.18 3.69 2.89
CA GLN A 97 15.56 3.67 3.37
C GLN A 97 15.70 4.35 4.74
N TYR A 98 15.05 5.51 4.93
CA TYR A 98 15.05 6.26 6.19
C TYR A 98 14.42 5.47 7.35
N ILE A 99 13.34 4.73 7.10
CA ILE A 99 12.73 3.85 8.12
C ILE A 99 13.57 2.61 8.37
N ALA A 100 14.28 2.09 7.36
CA ALA A 100 15.22 0.99 7.55
C ALA A 100 16.44 1.42 8.39
N SER A 101 16.95 2.64 8.19
CA SER A 101 18.06 3.18 8.96
C SER A 101 17.69 3.56 10.41
N GLU A 102 16.43 3.95 10.65
CA GLU A 102 15.86 4.07 12.01
C GLU A 102 16.02 2.74 12.78
N LYS A 103 15.70 1.60 12.13
CA LYS A 103 15.79 0.27 12.75
C LYS A 103 17.21 -0.20 12.99
N SER A 104 18.18 0.24 12.19
CA SER A 104 19.60 -0.10 12.42
C SER A 104 20.27 0.81 13.46
N HIS A 105 19.74 2.02 13.70
CA HIS A 105 20.28 2.93 14.72
C HIS A 105 19.93 2.53 16.17
N GLU A 106 19.03 1.57 16.38
CA GLU A 106 18.85 0.92 17.70
C GLU A 106 19.98 -0.09 18.02
N GLU A 107 20.85 -0.45 17.07
CA GLU A 107 21.92 -1.44 17.30
C GLU A 107 23.37 -0.97 17.05
N GLU A 108 23.64 0.15 16.38
CA GLU A 108 25.03 0.54 16.11
C GLU A 108 25.37 2.00 16.45
N THR A 109 26.43 2.12 17.27
CA THR A 109 27.14 3.34 17.61
C THR A 109 27.85 3.94 16.38
N PRO A 110 28.13 5.25 16.35
CA PRO A 110 28.41 5.95 15.10
C PRO A 110 29.87 5.79 14.65
N GLU A 111 30.06 5.35 13.40
CA GLU A 111 31.27 5.67 12.63
C GLU A 111 30.97 6.79 11.62
N GLU A 112 31.80 7.83 11.67
CA GLU A 112 31.79 9.01 10.81
C GLU A 112 32.21 8.65 9.37
N SER A 113 31.62 9.30 8.37
CA SER A 113 32.23 9.41 7.04
C SER A 113 31.69 10.59 6.22
N ASP A 114 32.50 11.63 6.20
CA ASP A 114 32.76 12.69 5.21
C ASP A 114 31.83 12.95 4.00
N THR A 115 31.48 14.25 3.95
CA THR A 115 31.25 15.19 2.83
C THR A 115 31.38 14.70 1.38
N VAL A 116 30.42 15.10 0.51
CA VAL A 116 30.73 15.73 -0.80
C VAL A 116 29.62 16.72 -1.21
N SER A 117 29.99 17.99 -1.39
CA SER A 117 29.24 19.03 -2.12
C SER A 117 29.37 18.85 -3.63
N ILE A 118 28.29 19.03 -4.40
CA ILE A 118 28.39 19.39 -5.83
C ILE A 118 27.34 20.43 -6.20
N ASP A 119 27.82 21.64 -6.44
CA ASP A 119 27.16 22.71 -7.19
C ASP A 119 27.32 22.43 -8.69
N SER A 120 26.33 22.80 -9.52
CA SER A 120 26.54 23.70 -10.68
C SER A 120 25.37 23.76 -11.67
N HIS A 121 25.27 24.95 -12.25
CA HIS A 121 24.23 25.49 -13.10
C HIS A 121 24.28 25.06 -14.57
N LEU A 122 23.20 25.46 -15.26
CA LEU A 122 23.14 26.11 -16.59
C LEU A 122 22.41 25.40 -17.73
N SER A 123 21.61 26.26 -18.36
CA SER A 123 20.70 26.15 -19.49
C SER A 123 21.32 25.69 -20.80
N SER A 124 20.53 25.03 -21.65
CA SER A 124 20.70 25.09 -23.11
C SER A 124 19.39 24.82 -23.87
N ARG A 125 19.16 25.69 -24.84
CA ARG A 125 18.04 25.79 -25.77
C ARG A 125 18.48 25.16 -27.09
N SER A 126 17.70 24.27 -27.73
CA SER A 126 17.56 24.14 -29.21
C SER A 126 16.95 22.81 -29.73
N SER A 127 16.17 22.97 -30.80
CA SER A 127 15.92 22.08 -31.96
C SER A 127 15.74 20.56 -31.78
N VAL A 128 14.57 20.08 -32.20
CA VAL A 128 14.17 18.66 -32.31
C VAL A 128 15.00 17.95 -33.40
N SER A 129 16.14 17.35 -33.02
CA SER A 129 16.96 16.46 -33.86
C SER A 129 16.56 14.98 -33.66
N SER A 130 16.98 14.08 -34.55
CA SER A 130 16.77 12.61 -34.47
C SER A 130 17.11 11.97 -33.11
N GLN A 131 17.93 12.64 -32.31
CA GLN A 131 18.28 12.27 -30.95
C GLN A 131 17.09 12.39 -29.97
N SER A 132 16.14 13.27 -30.23
CA SER A 132 14.88 13.40 -29.48
C SER A 132 13.94 12.20 -29.71
N ARG A 133 13.89 11.67 -30.94
CA ARG A 133 13.12 10.46 -31.28
C ARG A 133 13.68 9.22 -30.60
N LEU A 134 15.01 9.09 -30.55
CA LEU A 134 15.67 8.00 -29.82
C LEU A 134 15.41 8.07 -28.31
N ARG A 135 15.47 9.27 -27.71
CA ARG A 135 15.11 9.49 -26.30
C ARG A 135 13.64 9.14 -26.04
N SER A 136 12.73 9.58 -26.91
CA SER A 136 11.30 9.25 -26.82
C SER A 136 11.05 7.72 -26.92
N ALA A 137 11.74 7.03 -27.82
CA ALA A 137 11.62 5.56 -27.93
C ALA A 137 12.15 4.84 -26.68
N LYS A 138 13.26 5.30 -26.10
CA LYS A 138 13.79 4.77 -24.84
C LYS A 138 12.83 5.01 -23.67
N ALA A 139 12.22 6.19 -23.59
CA ALA A 139 11.20 6.51 -22.60
C ALA A 139 9.97 5.60 -22.75
N LYS A 140 9.44 5.44 -23.97
CA LYS A 140 8.32 4.51 -24.23
C LYS A 140 8.61 3.07 -23.83
N ARG A 141 9.83 2.60 -24.08
CA ARG A 141 10.27 1.26 -23.64
C ARG A 141 10.29 1.17 -22.11
N LEU A 142 10.87 2.16 -21.43
CA LEU A 142 10.94 2.17 -19.97
C LEU A 142 9.55 2.25 -19.33
N ILE A 143 8.64 3.05 -19.89
CA ILE A 143 7.23 3.10 -19.48
C ILE A 143 6.56 1.74 -19.66
N ALA A 144 6.80 1.07 -20.79
CA ALA A 144 6.24 -0.26 -21.04
C ALA A 144 6.80 -1.30 -20.04
N GLU A 145 8.10 -1.26 -19.75
CA GLU A 145 8.75 -2.10 -18.73
C GLU A 145 8.18 -1.84 -17.33
N LEU A 146 7.97 -0.57 -16.95
CA LEU A 146 7.35 -0.19 -15.68
C LEU A 146 5.88 -0.63 -15.59
N LYS A 147 5.11 -0.50 -16.67
CA LYS A 147 3.72 -1.00 -16.73
C LYS A 147 3.66 -2.51 -16.55
N LEU A 148 4.57 -3.23 -17.21
CA LEU A 148 4.67 -4.68 -17.08
C LEU A 148 5.04 -5.09 -15.66
N ARG A 149 6.02 -4.40 -15.04
CA ARG A 149 6.41 -4.66 -13.64
C ARG A 149 5.23 -4.43 -12.69
N LYS A 150 4.52 -3.31 -12.81
CA LYS A 150 3.34 -3.02 -11.97
C LYS A 150 2.22 -4.06 -12.14
N LEU A 151 1.97 -4.51 -13.37
CA LEU A 151 0.99 -5.58 -13.63
C LEU A 151 1.44 -6.89 -12.98
N SER A 152 2.72 -7.22 -13.06
CA SER A 152 3.28 -8.41 -12.41
C SER A 152 3.19 -8.32 -10.88
N GLU A 153 3.52 -7.18 -10.29
CA GLU A 153 3.41 -6.95 -8.84
C GLU A 153 1.96 -7.04 -8.38
N HIS A 154 1.01 -6.44 -9.12
CA HIS A 154 -0.42 -6.54 -8.82
C HIS A 154 -0.91 -8.00 -8.88
N HIS A 155 -0.52 -8.74 -9.91
CA HIS A 155 -0.91 -10.14 -10.05
C HIS A 155 -0.29 -11.00 -8.95
N GLU A 156 0.93 -10.70 -8.48
CA GLU A 156 1.53 -11.38 -7.33
C GLU A 156 0.73 -11.11 -6.04
N GLN A 157 0.39 -9.85 -5.79
CA GLN A 157 -0.41 -9.45 -4.62
C GLN A 157 -1.79 -10.12 -4.63
N GLU A 158 -2.44 -10.23 -5.79
CA GLU A 158 -3.70 -10.95 -5.92
C GLU A 158 -3.56 -12.44 -5.61
N ARG A 159 -2.44 -13.07 -6.00
CA ARG A 159 -2.15 -14.47 -5.64
C ARG A 159 -1.96 -14.63 -4.14
N GLU A 160 -1.14 -13.79 -3.53
CA GLU A 160 -0.91 -13.80 -2.08
C GLU A 160 -2.22 -13.60 -1.31
N GLN A 161 -3.07 -12.68 -1.76
CA GLN A 161 -4.39 -12.45 -1.15
C GLN A 161 -5.28 -13.69 -1.25
N HIS A 162 -5.33 -14.34 -2.42
CA HIS A 162 -6.09 -15.58 -2.59
C HIS A 162 -5.57 -16.72 -1.72
N GLU A 163 -4.26 -16.82 -1.50
CA GLU A 163 -3.67 -17.80 -0.59
C GLU A 163 -4.02 -17.53 0.87
N LEU A 164 -3.95 -16.26 1.29
CA LEU A 164 -4.39 -15.84 2.62
C LEU A 164 -5.87 -16.16 2.86
N ASP A 165 -6.74 -15.87 1.89
CA ASP A 165 -8.17 -16.16 1.99
C ASP A 165 -8.42 -17.67 2.13
N ARG A 166 -7.71 -18.50 1.36
CA ARG A 166 -7.77 -19.97 1.49
C ARG A 166 -7.31 -20.43 2.86
N ALA A 167 -6.19 -19.89 3.37
CA ALA A 167 -5.67 -20.22 4.69
C ALA A 167 -6.66 -19.83 5.80
N GLN A 168 -7.33 -18.68 5.68
CA GLN A 168 -8.36 -18.26 6.63
C GLN A 168 -9.58 -19.18 6.63
N ILE A 169 -10.03 -19.63 5.45
CA ILE A 169 -11.13 -20.60 5.33
C ILE A 169 -10.74 -21.92 6.00
N GLU A 170 -9.52 -22.41 5.74
CA GLU A 170 -9.00 -23.64 6.34
C GLU A 170 -8.91 -23.54 7.88
N ILE A 171 -8.45 -22.41 8.42
CA ILE A 171 -8.39 -22.18 9.87
C ILE A 171 -9.80 -22.21 10.47
N LYS A 172 -10.77 -21.53 9.86
CA LYS A 172 -12.17 -21.54 10.32
C LYS A 172 -12.77 -22.94 10.30
N PHE A 173 -12.49 -23.70 9.23
CA PHE A 173 -12.93 -25.09 9.12
C PHE A 173 -12.32 -25.97 10.23
N ARG A 174 -11.01 -25.85 10.47
CA ARG A 174 -10.33 -26.56 11.56
C ARG A 174 -10.89 -26.21 12.93
N GLN A 175 -11.16 -24.94 13.18
CA GLN A 175 -11.79 -24.48 14.43
C GLN A 175 -13.17 -25.11 14.61
N GLN A 176 -13.98 -25.14 13.55
CA GLN A 176 -15.31 -25.77 13.61
C GLN A 176 -15.21 -27.26 13.90
N VAL A 177 -14.29 -27.99 13.23
CA VAL A 177 -14.04 -29.41 13.50
C VAL A 177 -13.57 -29.63 14.94
N PHE A 178 -12.70 -28.76 15.45
CA PHE A 178 -12.22 -28.84 16.83
C PHE A 178 -13.36 -28.65 17.83
N ASN A 179 -14.19 -27.62 17.64
CA ASN A 179 -15.34 -27.36 18.51
C ASN A 179 -16.32 -28.56 18.51
N GLN A 180 -16.65 -29.10 17.34
CA GLN A 180 -17.53 -30.26 17.21
C GLN A 180 -16.94 -31.52 17.88
N ARG A 181 -15.61 -31.71 17.84
CA ARG A 181 -14.95 -32.80 18.56
C ARG A 181 -15.03 -32.61 20.08
N SER A 182 -14.84 -31.39 20.56
CA SER A 182 -14.97 -31.05 21.98
C SER A 182 -16.39 -31.32 22.50
N GLU A 183 -17.41 -30.88 21.75
CA GLU A 183 -18.82 -31.13 22.10
C GLU A 183 -19.13 -32.64 22.16
N LEU A 184 -18.57 -33.42 21.22
CA LEU A 184 -18.76 -34.87 21.19
C LEU A 184 -18.03 -35.56 22.35
N GLU A 185 -16.84 -35.10 22.72
CA GLU A 185 -16.09 -35.60 23.87
C GLU A 185 -16.82 -35.31 25.19
N GLU A 186 -17.38 -34.10 25.35
CA GLU A 186 -18.22 -33.74 26.49
C GLU A 186 -19.47 -34.63 26.59
N ALA A 187 -20.17 -34.85 25.48
CA ALA A 187 -21.34 -35.72 25.45
C ALA A 187 -21.00 -37.18 25.78
N ASN A 188 -19.88 -37.71 25.27
CA ASN A 188 -19.40 -39.05 25.61
C ASN A 188 -19.03 -39.17 27.09
N LEU A 189 -18.41 -38.14 27.67
CA LEU A 189 -18.07 -38.13 29.09
C LEU A 189 -19.34 -38.11 29.94
N GLU A 190 -20.33 -37.30 29.58
CA GLU A 190 -21.63 -37.26 30.24
C GLU A 190 -22.34 -38.62 30.15
N GLU A 191 -22.37 -39.26 28.97
CA GLU A 191 -22.92 -40.61 28.80
C GLU A 191 -22.23 -41.63 29.72
N SER A 192 -20.89 -41.61 29.79
CA SER A 192 -20.13 -42.52 30.66
C SER A 192 -20.46 -42.33 32.14
N VAL A 193 -20.63 -41.08 32.59
CA VAL A 193 -21.00 -40.78 33.99
C VAL A 193 -22.40 -41.31 34.32
N TRP A 194 -23.36 -41.16 33.40
CA TRP A 194 -24.71 -41.68 33.59
C TRP A 194 -24.77 -43.21 33.52
N GLN A 195 -23.99 -43.84 32.63
CA GLN A 195 -23.90 -45.30 32.57
C GLN A 195 -23.34 -45.87 33.88
N GLU A 196 -22.26 -45.30 34.41
CA GLU A 196 -21.67 -45.74 35.69
C GLU A 196 -22.68 -45.59 36.85
N ALA A 197 -23.42 -44.47 36.90
CA ALA A 197 -24.46 -44.26 37.92
C ALA A 197 -25.60 -45.29 37.85
N VAL A 198 -26.03 -45.67 36.64
CA VAL A 198 -27.07 -46.71 36.44
C VAL A 198 -26.56 -48.08 36.85
N GLU A 199 -25.32 -48.44 36.48
CA GLU A 199 -24.71 -49.72 36.87
C GLU A 199 -24.54 -49.84 38.39
N GLU A 200 -24.18 -48.74 39.08
CA GLU A 200 -24.11 -48.70 40.55
C GLU A 200 -25.48 -48.91 41.20
N ASP A 201 -26.53 -48.26 40.68
CA ASP A 201 -27.91 -48.40 41.16
C ASP A 201 -28.45 -49.83 40.95
N GLU A 202 -28.19 -50.44 39.78
CA GLU A 202 -28.56 -51.83 39.48
C GLU A 202 -27.81 -52.83 40.39
N HIS A 203 -26.51 -52.59 40.62
CA HIS A 203 -25.71 -53.41 41.52
C HIS A 203 -26.21 -53.32 42.97
N PHE A 204 -26.59 -52.12 43.44
CA PHE A 204 -27.18 -51.91 44.76
C PHE A 204 -28.54 -52.60 44.91
N ALA A 205 -29.40 -52.51 43.88
CA ALA A 205 -30.69 -53.20 43.87
C ALA A 205 -30.55 -54.73 43.95
N ASN A 206 -29.62 -55.32 43.18
CA ASN A 206 -29.34 -56.76 43.18
C ASN A 206 -28.84 -57.27 44.54
N ILE A 207 -27.98 -56.50 45.23
CA ILE A 207 -27.53 -56.85 46.59
C ILE A 207 -28.74 -56.86 47.53
N THR A 208 -29.62 -55.87 47.43
CA THR A 208 -30.75 -55.72 48.35
C THR A 208 -31.79 -56.85 48.20
N GLU A 209 -32.00 -57.36 46.98
CA GLU A 209 -32.84 -58.55 46.74
C GLU A 209 -32.23 -59.85 47.28
N LEU A 210 -30.90 -60.00 47.29
CA LEU A 210 -30.23 -61.20 47.83
C LEU A 210 -30.29 -61.31 49.37
N TYR A 211 -30.54 -60.19 50.06
CA TYR A 211 -30.60 -60.13 51.53
C TYR A 211 -32.02 -59.92 52.09
N SER A 212 -33.04 -60.00 51.23
CA SER A 212 -34.47 -59.96 51.60
C SER A 212 -35.09 -61.36 51.58
#